data_AF-C2KLX8-F1
#
_entry.id   AF-C2KLX8-F1
#
_cell.length_a   1.000
_cell.length_b   1.000
_cell.length_c   1.000
_cell.angle_alpha   90.00
_cell.angle_beta   90.00
_cell.angle_gamma   90.00
#
_symmetry.space_group_name_H-M   'P 1'
#
loop_
_entity.id
_entity.type
_entity.pdbx_description
1 polymer ?
#
loop_
_entity_poly.entity_id
_entity_poly.type
_entity_poly.pdbx_seq_one_letter_code
_entity_poly.pdbx_strand_id
1 'polypeptide(L)'
;MSQLNEPVQKINGIRFTTQNGINITKMALLGQVQPALLEACRVNGLSVIGLNAASDQLLTGHTIDQDIFGYVGNIHQVNTKLIHNLWEKNFIPIIAPMAITNSGQWLNVNADHAATALAKYLKADE
;
A
#
# COMPACT_ATOMS: atom_id res chain seq x y z
N MET A 1 4.62 -15.31 7.39
CA MET A 1 6.05 -14.97 7.24
C MET A 1 6.91 -16.04 7.88
N SER A 2 6.90 -16.21 9.21
CA SER A 2 7.58 -17.33 9.89
C SER A 2 7.05 -18.70 9.46
N GLN A 3 5.73 -18.84 9.35
CA GLN A 3 5.06 -20.06 8.86
C GLN A 3 5.33 -20.38 7.37
N LEU A 4 5.92 -19.44 6.63
CA LEU A 4 6.26 -19.57 5.21
C LEU A 4 7.77 -19.59 4.98
N ASN A 5 8.57 -19.78 6.05
CA ASN A 5 10.02 -19.78 6.02
C ASN A 5 10.66 -18.53 5.40
N GLU A 6 9.96 -17.39 5.42
CA GLU A 6 10.52 -16.11 4.98
C GLU A 6 11.22 -15.38 6.12
N PRO A 7 12.45 -14.87 5.90
CA PRO A 7 13.17 -14.14 6.92
C PRO A 7 12.41 -12.89 7.36
N VAL A 8 12.36 -12.69 8.68
CA VAL A 8 11.84 -11.46 9.29
C VAL A 8 13.02 -10.73 9.90
N GLN A 9 13.73 -9.98 9.06
CA GLN A 9 14.85 -9.15 9.47
C GLN A 9 14.47 -7.67 9.36
N LYS A 10 14.80 -6.90 10.41
CA LYS A 10 14.73 -5.44 10.38
C LYS A 10 16.14 -4.87 10.40
N ILE A 11 16.40 -3.92 9.53
CA ILE A 11 17.64 -3.15 9.47
C ILE A 11 17.23 -1.70 9.74
N ASN A 12 17.74 -1.11 10.82
CA ASN A 12 17.38 0.25 11.26
C ASN A 12 15.86 0.50 11.35
N GLY A 13 15.11 -0.49 11.85
CA GLY A 13 13.65 -0.43 11.97
C GLY A 13 12.86 -0.72 10.69
N ILE A 14 13.52 -0.72 9.53
CA ILE A 14 12.92 -1.05 8.23
C ILE A 14 13.00 -2.56 7.99
N ARG A 15 11.89 -3.17 7.60
CA ARG A 15 11.85 -4.61 7.32
C ARG A 15 12.48 -4.89 5.95
N PHE A 16 13.60 -5.62 5.94
CA PHE A 16 14.14 -6.18 4.71
C PHE A 16 13.08 -7.06 4.03
N THR A 17 12.86 -6.83 2.75
CA THR A 17 11.80 -7.53 2.00
C THR A 17 12.38 -8.17 0.75
N THR A 18 12.36 -9.50 0.70
CA THR A 18 12.73 -10.31 -0.46
C THR A 18 11.66 -10.22 -1.56
N GLN A 19 11.96 -10.72 -2.76
CA GLN A 19 10.98 -10.79 -3.85
C GLN A 19 9.78 -11.68 -3.46
N ASN A 20 10.05 -12.81 -2.79
CA ASN A 20 8.98 -13.68 -2.29
C ASN A 20 8.21 -13.01 -1.14
N GLY A 21 8.90 -12.26 -0.28
CA GLY A 21 8.30 -11.44 0.77
C GLY A 21 7.32 -10.41 0.22
N ILE A 22 7.57 -9.82 -0.95
CA ILE A 22 6.59 -8.96 -1.64
C ILE A 22 5.35 -9.72 -2.05
N ASN A 23 5.52 -10.88 -2.68
CA ASN A 23 4.38 -11.68 -3.14
C ASN A 23 3.50 -12.10 -1.97
N ILE A 24 4.11 -12.55 -0.87
CA ILE A 24 3.40 -12.92 0.37
C ILE A 24 2.70 -11.71 0.98
N THR A 25 3.38 -10.56 1.04
CA THR A 25 2.79 -9.33 1.58
C THR A 25 1.60 -8.88 0.73
N LYS A 26 1.73 -8.93 -0.59
CA LYS A 26 0.64 -8.61 -1.53
C LYS A 26 -0.56 -9.54 -1.33
N MET A 27 -0.33 -10.86 -1.24
CA MET A 27 -1.41 -11.82 -0.98
C MET A 27 -2.07 -11.60 0.38
N ALA A 28 -1.29 -11.32 1.43
CA ALA A 28 -1.85 -11.07 2.76
C ALA A 28 -2.67 -9.77 2.79
N LEU A 29 -2.13 -8.68 2.27
CA LEU A 29 -2.81 -7.37 2.29
C LEU A 29 -4.02 -7.34 1.37
N LEU A 30 -3.88 -7.74 0.11
CA LEU A 30 -4.94 -7.63 -0.89
C LEU A 30 -5.92 -8.81 -0.86
N GLY A 31 -5.48 -9.98 -0.39
CA GLY A 31 -6.29 -11.19 -0.37
C GLY A 31 -6.97 -11.48 0.97
N GLN A 32 -6.52 -10.88 2.08
CA GLN A 32 -7.09 -11.15 3.40
C GLN A 32 -7.41 -9.86 4.16
N VAL A 33 -6.41 -9.01 4.41
CA VAL A 33 -6.57 -7.85 5.31
C VAL A 33 -7.52 -6.80 4.74
N GLN A 34 -7.29 -6.33 3.51
CA GLN A 34 -8.15 -5.35 2.86
C GLN A 34 -9.58 -5.89 2.64
N PRO A 35 -9.79 -7.11 2.12
CA PRO A 35 -11.12 -7.70 2.04
C PRO A 35 -11.85 -7.75 3.39
N ALA A 36 -11.19 -8.20 4.46
CA ALA A 36 -11.80 -8.26 5.79
C ALA A 36 -12.23 -6.87 6.30
N LEU A 37 -11.42 -5.84 6.04
CA LEU A 37 -11.78 -4.46 6.41
C LEU A 37 -12.95 -3.94 5.58
N LEU A 38 -12.98 -4.23 4.27
CA LEU A 38 -14.11 -3.87 3.40
C LEU A 38 -15.40 -4.53 3.87
N GLU A 39 -15.36 -5.82 4.22
CA GLU A 39 -16.49 -6.56 4.77
C GLU A 39 -16.99 -5.94 6.07
N ALA A 40 -16.09 -5.63 7.00
CA ALA A 40 -16.41 -4.99 8.28
C ALA A 40 -17.07 -3.62 8.07
N CYS A 41 -16.57 -2.79 7.16
CA CYS A 41 -17.19 -1.51 6.83
C CYS A 41 -18.57 -1.69 6.18
N ARG A 42 -18.71 -2.65 5.26
CA ARG A 42 -19.97 -2.93 4.56
C ARG A 42 -21.08 -3.35 5.52
N VAL A 43 -20.79 -4.23 6.49
CA VAL A 43 -21.80 -4.65 7.48
C VAL A 43 -22.25 -3.52 8.41
N ASN A 44 -21.45 -2.46 8.52
CA ASN A 44 -21.78 -1.23 9.25
C ASN A 44 -22.39 -0.14 8.34
N GLY A 45 -22.79 -0.48 7.11
CA GLY A 45 -23.47 0.44 6.19
C GLY A 45 -22.57 1.50 5.54
N LEU A 46 -21.24 1.34 5.60
CA LEU A 46 -20.30 2.25 4.97
C LEU A 46 -20.08 1.89 3.50
N SER A 47 -20.15 2.88 2.62
CA SER A 47 -19.82 2.77 1.19
C SER A 47 -18.30 2.80 1.00
N VAL A 48 -17.67 1.63 0.97
CA VAL A 48 -16.21 1.50 0.84
C VAL A 48 -15.78 0.89 -0.48
N ILE A 49 -14.57 1.21 -0.93
CA ILE A 49 -13.93 0.59 -2.10
C ILE A 49 -12.47 0.24 -1.83
N GLY A 50 -12.06 -0.98 -2.16
CA GLY A 50 -10.67 -1.42 -2.03
C GLY A 50 -9.84 -0.95 -3.20
N LEU A 51 -8.74 -0.25 -2.94
CA LEU A 51 -7.77 0.18 -3.94
C LEU A 51 -6.37 -0.31 -3.59
N ASN A 52 -5.53 -0.43 -4.60
CA ASN A 52 -4.11 -0.71 -4.43
C ASN A 52 -3.29 0.11 -5.42
N ALA A 53 -1.96 0.00 -5.33
CA ALA A 53 -1.05 0.76 -6.18
C ALA A 53 -1.35 0.67 -7.69
N ALA A 54 -1.87 -0.46 -8.18
CA ALA A 54 -2.18 -0.66 -9.59
C ALA A 54 -3.51 -0.04 -10.03
N SER A 55 -4.40 0.32 -9.10
CA SER A 55 -5.69 0.96 -9.39
C SER A 55 -5.47 2.31 -10.07
N ASP A 56 -5.58 2.37 -11.39
CA ASP A 56 -5.29 3.58 -12.19
C ASP A 56 -3.96 4.26 -11.80
N GLN A 57 -2.92 3.46 -11.56
CA GLN A 57 -1.60 3.94 -11.12
C GLN A 57 -1.67 4.79 -9.83
N LEU A 58 -2.48 4.35 -8.85
CA LEU A 58 -2.76 5.11 -7.63
C LEU A 58 -1.50 5.52 -6.87
N LEU A 59 -0.57 4.59 -6.65
CA LEU A 59 0.62 4.80 -5.82
C LEU A 59 1.89 4.39 -6.60
N THR A 60 2.65 5.39 -7.06
CA THR A 60 3.92 5.18 -7.74
C THR A 60 5.10 5.48 -6.82
N GLY A 61 6.08 4.59 -6.79
CA GLY A 61 7.19 4.62 -5.84
C GLY A 61 8.55 4.29 -6.44
N HIS A 62 9.59 4.45 -5.62
CA HIS A 62 10.96 4.01 -5.91
C HIS A 62 11.54 3.28 -4.70
N THR A 63 12.54 2.44 -4.91
CA THR A 63 13.26 1.75 -3.83
C THR A 63 14.07 2.74 -3.00
N ILE A 64 14.11 2.56 -1.67
CA ILE A 64 14.91 3.44 -0.78
C ILE A 64 16.40 3.11 -0.91
N ASP A 65 16.73 1.84 -0.75
CA ASP A 65 18.06 1.25 -0.96
C ASP A 65 17.83 -0.24 -1.18
N GLN A 66 17.95 -0.68 -2.43
CA GLN A 66 17.57 -2.04 -2.80
C GLN A 66 18.57 -3.08 -2.29
N ASP A 67 19.84 -2.72 -2.12
CA ASP A 67 20.87 -3.64 -1.65
C ASP A 67 20.72 -3.89 -0.14
N ILE A 68 20.32 -2.87 0.62
CA ILE A 68 20.13 -2.97 2.07
C ILE A 68 18.74 -3.48 2.45
N PHE A 69 17.68 -2.99 1.80
CA PHE A 69 16.29 -3.25 2.22
C PHE A 69 15.52 -4.17 1.26
N GLY A 70 16.07 -4.49 0.09
CA GLY A 70 15.38 -5.25 -0.94
C GLY A 70 14.25 -4.43 -1.56
N TYR A 71 13.06 -5.02 -1.65
CA TYR A 71 11.91 -4.43 -2.33
C TYR A 71 11.08 -3.49 -1.44
N VAL A 72 11.76 -2.65 -0.66
CA VAL A 72 11.13 -1.63 0.18
C VAL A 72 11.25 -0.28 -0.51
N GLY A 73 10.18 0.50 -0.50
CA GLY A 73 10.12 1.77 -1.21
C GLY A 73 9.42 2.89 -0.48
N ASN A 74 9.48 4.06 -1.11
CA ASN A 74 8.73 5.25 -0.79
C ASN A 74 7.85 5.68 -1.96
N ILE A 75 6.75 6.35 -1.67
CA ILE A 75 5.81 6.89 -2.65
C ILE A 75 6.28 8.29 -3.07
N HIS A 76 6.41 8.51 -4.37
CA HIS A 76 6.78 9.82 -4.93
C HIS A 76 5.70 10.40 -5.86
N GLN A 77 4.64 9.65 -6.13
CA GLN A 77 3.50 10.14 -6.89
C GLN A 77 2.23 9.42 -6.45
N VAL A 78 1.14 10.17 -6.36
CA VAL A 78 -0.21 9.70 -6.04
C VAL A 78 -1.17 10.19 -7.11
N ASN A 79 -2.00 9.31 -7.67
CA ASN A 79 -3.13 9.71 -8.52
C ASN A 79 -4.27 10.24 -7.64
N THR A 80 -4.18 11.52 -7.25
CA THR A 80 -5.20 12.17 -6.41
C THR A 80 -6.54 12.32 -7.11
N LYS A 81 -6.55 12.41 -8.45
CA LYS A 81 -7.78 12.50 -9.24
C LYS A 81 -8.70 11.30 -9.01
N LEU A 82 -8.15 10.08 -8.97
CA LEU A 82 -8.93 8.88 -8.66
C LEU A 82 -9.63 9.00 -7.29
N ILE A 83 -8.90 9.47 -6.28
CA ILE A 83 -9.43 9.61 -4.91
C ILE A 83 -10.54 10.67 -4.87
N HIS A 84 -10.33 11.85 -5.46
CA HIS A 84 -11.35 12.90 -5.50
C HIS A 84 -12.63 12.45 -6.21
N ASN A 85 -12.50 11.76 -7.34
CA ASN A 85 -13.66 11.22 -8.08
C ASN A 85 -14.48 10.21 -7.25
N LEU A 86 -13.84 9.47 -6.34
CA LEU A 86 -14.53 8.53 -5.45
C LEU A 86 -15.23 9.26 -4.31
N TRP A 87 -14.62 10.30 -3.75
CA TRP A 87 -15.24 11.14 -2.74
C TRP A 87 -16.46 11.90 -3.28
N GLU A 88 -16.41 12.41 -4.51
CA GLU A 88 -17.58 13.00 -5.19
C GLU A 88 -18.78 12.03 -5.28
N LYS A 89 -18.50 10.73 -5.26
CA LYS A 89 -19.49 9.65 -5.29
C LYS A 89 -19.80 9.05 -3.91
N ASN A 90 -19.33 9.69 -2.83
CA ASN A 90 -19.49 9.24 -1.45
C ASN A 90 -18.90 7.85 -1.16
N PHE A 91 -17.81 7.46 -1.83
CA PHE A 91 -17.05 6.27 -1.49
C PHE A 91 -15.88 6.58 -0.55
N ILE A 92 -15.63 5.71 0.41
CA ILE A 92 -14.47 5.71 1.29
C ILE A 92 -13.41 4.75 0.71
N PRO A 93 -12.26 5.26 0.24
CA PRO A 93 -11.18 4.42 -0.28
C PRO A 93 -10.44 3.70 0.86
N ILE A 94 -10.28 2.39 0.73
CA ILE A 94 -9.40 1.59 1.60
C ILE A 94 -8.18 1.18 0.78
N ILE A 95 -7.02 1.73 1.11
CA ILE A 95 -5.80 1.63 0.27
C ILE A 95 -4.74 0.76 0.97
N ALA A 96 -4.24 -0.27 0.28
CA ALA A 96 -3.14 -1.08 0.80
C ALA A 96 -1.79 -0.33 0.71
N PRO A 97 -0.92 -0.38 1.74
CA PRO A 97 0.34 0.37 1.80
C PRO A 97 1.45 -0.28 0.95
N MET A 98 1.24 -0.30 -0.37
CA MET A 98 2.21 -0.77 -1.35
C MET A 98 2.33 0.26 -2.46
N ALA A 99 3.45 0.26 -3.18
CA ALA A 99 3.67 1.11 -4.35
C ALA A 99 4.16 0.28 -5.54
N ILE A 100 4.06 0.85 -6.74
CA ILE A 100 4.60 0.25 -7.96
C ILE A 100 5.61 1.23 -8.56
N THR A 101 6.77 0.73 -8.99
CA THR A 101 7.73 1.53 -9.76
C THR A 101 7.23 1.78 -11.18
N ASN A 102 7.81 2.75 -11.88
CA ASN A 102 7.49 3.00 -13.29
C ASN A 102 7.74 1.78 -14.21
N SER A 103 8.57 0.82 -13.79
CA SER A 103 8.82 -0.44 -14.51
C SER A 103 7.89 -1.59 -14.10
N GLY A 104 6.94 -1.37 -13.20
CA GLY A 104 5.95 -2.37 -12.77
C GLY A 104 6.36 -3.22 -11.57
N GLN A 105 7.53 -2.98 -10.96
CA GLN A 105 7.95 -3.69 -9.74
C GLN A 105 7.13 -3.22 -8.54
N TRP A 106 6.55 -4.17 -7.80
CA TRP A 106 5.86 -3.92 -6.53
C TRP A 106 6.85 -3.70 -5.40
N LEU A 107 6.52 -2.75 -4.52
CA LEU A 107 7.31 -2.38 -3.36
C LEU A 107 6.44 -2.44 -2.10
N ASN A 108 7.04 -2.91 -1.02
CA ASN A 108 6.48 -2.79 0.31
C ASN A 108 6.76 -1.38 0.82
N VAL A 109 5.74 -0.72 1.37
CA VAL A 109 5.87 0.62 1.96
C VAL A 109 5.42 0.52 3.41
N ASN A 110 6.12 1.20 4.31
CA ASN A 110 5.63 1.34 5.68
C ASN A 110 4.24 2.02 5.67
N ALA A 111 3.28 1.53 6.45
CA ALA A 111 1.90 2.02 6.41
C ALA A 111 1.78 3.50 6.82
N ASP A 112 2.53 3.94 7.84
CA ASP A 112 2.54 5.33 8.30
C ASP A 112 3.17 6.25 7.25
N HIS A 113 4.23 5.79 6.58
CA HIS A 113 4.82 6.52 5.45
C HIS A 113 3.86 6.61 4.26
N ALA A 114 3.13 5.53 3.98
CA ALA A 114 2.14 5.52 2.91
C ALA A 114 0.98 6.49 3.20
N ALA A 115 0.45 6.47 4.43
CA ALA A 115 -0.57 7.40 4.88
C ALA A 115 -0.08 8.85 4.85
N THR A 116 1.14 9.11 5.33
CA THR A 116 1.76 10.45 5.29
C THR A 116 1.93 10.95 3.86
N ALA A 117 2.37 10.09 2.93
CA ALA A 117 2.49 10.45 1.53
C ALA A 117 1.13 10.78 0.91
N LEU A 118 0.12 9.92 1.13
CA LEU A 118 -1.25 10.17 0.70
C LEU A 118 -1.78 11.51 1.23
N ALA A 119 -1.70 11.74 2.54
CA ALA A 119 -2.11 12.99 3.18
C ALA A 119 -1.41 14.20 2.56
N LYS A 120 -0.08 14.13 2.36
CA LYS A 120 0.70 15.19 1.71
C LYS A 120 0.22 15.50 0.28
N TYR A 121 0.01 14.49 -0.56
CA TYR A 121 -0.40 14.69 -1.95
C TYR A 121 -1.86 15.14 -2.06
N LEU A 122 -2.73 14.66 -1.17
CA LEU A 122 -4.13 15.07 -1.08
C LEU A 122 -4.32 16.43 -0.40
N LYS A 123 -3.28 16.95 0.26
CA LYS A 123 -3.35 18.12 1.14
C LYS A 123 -4.42 17.95 2.22
N ALA A 124 -4.41 16.77 2.84
CA ALA A 124 -5.29 16.47 3.96
C ALA A 124 -4.93 17.35 5.17
N ASP A 125 -5.95 17.73 5.94
CA ASP A 125 -5.78 18.54 7.14
C ASP A 125 -5.27 17.71 8.33
N GLU A 126 -5.65 16.43 8.39
CA GLU A 126 -5.29 15.42 9.42
C GLU A 126 -5.04 14.03 8.82
#